data_AF-A0A109JVE6-F1
#
_entry.id   AF-A0A109JVE6-F1
#
_cell.length_a   1.000
_cell.length_b   1.000
_cell.length_c   1.000
_cell.angle_alpha   90.00
_cell.angle_beta   90.00
_cell.angle_gamma   90.00
#
_symmetry.space_group_name_H-M   'P 1'
#
loop_
_entity.id
_entity.type
_entity.pdbx_description
1 polymer ?
#
loop_
_entity_poly.entity_id
_entity_poly.type
_entity_poly.pdbx_seq_one_letter_code
_entity_poly.pdbx_strand_id
1 'polypeptide(L)'
;MMKNMALSDLLQRLALPAIAVVALSIPGAFAQEQPSPRGEMTSQEEIKQFCTNIADPARDQRYLLQKQELEKLRADVDSRIAEMSKRKEEYQDWLKRRDDFLKQAEAGLTDIYKKMKPDAAASQLQEVKIEVAAAVIMRLNATQSSLILNEMDPQKAAVIANIIASASDPNTSKDPS
;
A
#
# COMPACT_ATOMS: atom_id res chain seq x y z
N MET A 1 -2.48 39.93 -33.80
CA MET A 1 -1.53 39.92 -32.65
C MET A 1 -0.44 38.90 -32.95
N MET A 2 0.64 39.35 -33.57
CA MET A 2 1.86 38.56 -33.83
C MET A 2 2.89 38.96 -32.77
N LYS A 3 3.52 37.98 -32.10
CA LYS A 3 4.53 38.25 -31.08
C LYS A 3 5.88 37.66 -31.51
N ASN A 4 6.66 38.57 -32.10
CA ASN A 4 8.11 38.73 -32.19
C ASN A 4 9.01 37.57 -31.75
N MET A 5 9.64 36.98 -32.77
CA MET A 5 10.88 36.23 -32.73
C MET A 5 12.03 37.22 -32.47
N ALA A 6 12.78 37.01 -31.39
CA ALA A 6 13.83 37.92 -30.94
C ALA A 6 15.13 37.74 -31.76
N LEU A 7 15.39 38.68 -32.67
CA LEU A 7 16.55 39.59 -32.68
C LEU A 7 17.99 39.08 -32.40
N SER A 8 18.29 37.79 -32.52
CA SER A 8 19.66 37.26 -32.30
C SER A 8 20.29 36.56 -33.51
N ASP A 9 19.67 36.58 -34.68
CA ASP A 9 20.13 35.84 -35.88
C ASP A 9 20.77 36.72 -36.98
N LEU A 10 21.00 38.01 -36.73
CA LEU A 10 21.40 38.94 -37.79
C LEU A 10 22.80 39.59 -37.67
N LEU A 11 23.60 39.24 -36.66
CA LEU A 11 24.90 39.91 -36.42
C LEU A 11 26.15 39.04 -36.51
N GLN A 12 26.04 37.73 -36.81
CA GLN A 12 27.22 36.86 -36.89
C GLN A 12 27.61 36.46 -38.32
N ARG A 13 26.95 37.05 -39.33
CA ARG A 13 27.29 36.91 -40.74
C ARG A 13 27.81 38.23 -41.30
N LEU A 14 29.11 38.50 -41.14
CA LEU A 14 29.92 39.38 -42.01
C LEU A 14 31.36 39.46 -41.48
N ALA A 15 32.17 38.43 -41.78
CA ALA A 15 33.63 38.54 -41.85
C ALA A 15 34.22 37.29 -42.56
N LEU A 16 34.35 37.38 -43.88
CA LEU A 16 35.25 36.62 -44.75
C LEU A 16 35.78 37.64 -45.77
N PRO A 17 36.99 37.54 -46.37
CA PRO A 17 37.83 36.36 -46.55
C PRO A 17 39.36 36.63 -46.43
N ALA A 18 40.18 35.64 -46.82
CA ALA A 18 41.63 35.67 -47.07
C ALA A 18 42.54 35.19 -45.93
N ILE A 19 42.74 33.87 -45.85
CA ILE A 19 44.04 33.17 -45.97
C ILE A 19 43.68 31.75 -46.43
N ALA A 20 43.42 31.61 -47.73
CA ALA A 20 43.73 30.38 -48.44
C ALA A 20 45.12 30.60 -49.04
N VAL A 21 45.93 29.53 -49.10
CA VAL A 21 47.35 29.51 -49.52
C VAL A 21 48.36 29.66 -48.38
N VAL A 22 48.31 28.76 -47.37
CA VAL A 22 49.49 28.02 -46.87
C VAL A 22 49.03 26.62 -46.48
N ALA A 23 48.53 25.88 -47.47
CA ALA A 23 48.48 24.42 -47.44
C ALA A 23 49.59 23.96 -48.38
N LEU A 24 50.82 23.78 -47.86
CA LEU A 24 51.94 23.02 -48.47
C LEU A 24 53.23 23.23 -47.64
N SER A 25 53.26 22.68 -46.42
CA SER A 25 54.52 22.33 -45.74
C SER A 25 54.22 21.47 -44.50
N ILE A 26 53.84 20.23 -44.73
CA ILE A 26 53.94 19.18 -43.70
C ILE A 26 55.28 18.47 -43.95
N PRO A 27 56.33 18.69 -43.13
CA PRO A 27 57.43 17.74 -43.08
C PRO A 27 56.86 16.43 -42.54
N GLY A 28 57.09 15.33 -43.27
CA GLY A 28 56.49 14.03 -43.00
C GLY A 28 56.58 13.63 -41.53
N ALA A 29 55.41 13.43 -40.91
CA ALA A 29 55.30 12.61 -39.72
C ALA A 29 55.60 11.16 -40.16
N PHE A 30 56.86 10.74 -40.02
CA PHE A 30 57.18 9.32 -40.02
C PHE A 30 56.47 8.71 -38.81
N ALA A 31 55.36 8.02 -39.05
CA ALA A 31 54.88 7.01 -38.14
C ALA A 31 55.99 5.95 -38.04
N GLN A 32 56.86 6.07 -37.04
CA GLN A 32 57.70 4.96 -36.64
C GLN A 32 56.77 3.91 -36.04
N GLU A 33 56.35 2.97 -36.89
CA GLU A 33 55.79 1.71 -36.45
C GLU A 33 56.92 0.95 -35.75
N GLN A 34 57.02 1.21 -34.44
CA GLN A 34 57.96 0.55 -33.56
C GLN A 34 57.56 -0.93 -33.55
N PRO A 35 58.42 -1.85 -34.04
CA PRO A 35 58.11 -3.26 -34.00
C PRO A 35 58.13 -3.66 -32.53
N SER A 36 56.95 -3.72 -31.94
CA SER A 36 56.78 -4.39 -30.65
C SER A 36 57.27 -5.83 -30.86
N PRO A 37 58.09 -6.39 -29.96
CA PRO A 37 58.46 -7.79 -30.04
C PRO A 37 57.21 -8.59 -29.64
N ARG A 38 56.23 -8.69 -30.54
CA ARG A 38 55.30 -9.81 -30.52
C ARG A 38 56.12 -10.98 -31.01
N GLY A 39 56.86 -11.61 -30.09
CA GLY A 39 57.05 -13.04 -30.21
C GLY A 39 55.66 -13.61 -30.44
N GLU A 40 55.49 -14.41 -31.49
CA GLU A 40 54.21 -15.00 -31.87
C GLU A 40 53.63 -15.69 -30.63
N MET A 41 52.74 -14.99 -29.93
CA MET A 41 51.98 -15.57 -28.85
C MET A 41 51.18 -16.67 -29.50
N THR A 42 51.26 -17.87 -28.94
CA THR A 42 50.42 -18.95 -29.43
C THR A 42 48.96 -18.49 -29.29
N SER A 43 48.08 -18.90 -30.19
CA SER A 43 46.66 -18.55 -30.13
C SER A 43 46.03 -18.81 -28.75
N GLN A 44 46.56 -19.78 -28.00
CA GLN A 44 46.15 -20.07 -26.64
C GLN A 44 46.49 -18.96 -25.62
N GLU A 45 47.61 -18.25 -25.79
CA GLU A 45 48.05 -17.19 -24.89
C GLU A 45 47.28 -15.88 -25.14
N GLU A 46 46.96 -15.58 -26.40
CA GLU A 46 46.08 -14.45 -26.76
C GLU A 46 44.67 -14.64 -26.18
N ILE A 47 44.13 -15.86 -26.27
CA ILE A 47 42.83 -16.20 -25.66
C ILE A 47 42.86 -16.03 -24.14
N LYS A 48 43.93 -16.48 -23.47
CA LYS A 48 44.08 -16.31 -22.01
C LYS A 48 44.12 -14.84 -21.60
N GLN A 49 44.86 -14.01 -22.34
CA GLN A 49 44.96 -12.59 -22.06
C GLN A 49 43.63 -11.86 -22.27
N PHE A 50 42.90 -12.18 -23.35
CA PHE A 50 41.57 -11.63 -23.61
C PHE A 50 40.56 -12.02 -22.52
N CYS A 51 40.51 -13.30 -22.16
CA CYS A 51 39.61 -13.79 -21.11
C CYS A 51 39.92 -13.15 -19.74
N THR A 52 41.20 -12.95 -19.41
CA THR A 52 41.61 -12.34 -18.14
C THR A 52 41.23 -10.85 -18.09
N ASN A 53 41.38 -10.12 -19.20
CA ASN A 53 41.07 -8.69 -19.26
C ASN A 53 39.56 -8.39 -19.19
N ILE A 54 38.68 -9.34 -19.54
CA ILE A 54 37.22 -9.12 -19.59
C ILE A 54 36.49 -9.75 -18.40
N ALA A 55 37.08 -10.76 -17.75
CA ALA A 55 36.43 -11.51 -16.67
C ALA A 55 35.95 -10.61 -15.52
N ASP A 56 36.80 -9.69 -15.04
CA ASP A 56 36.46 -8.82 -13.92
C ASP A 56 35.47 -7.70 -14.30
N PRO A 57 35.65 -6.95 -15.42
CA PRO A 57 34.64 -5.99 -15.88
C PRO A 57 33.27 -6.63 -16.14
N ALA A 58 33.23 -7.86 -16.66
CA ALA A 58 31.98 -8.58 -16.89
C ALA A 58 31.29 -9.00 -15.58
N ARG A 59 32.06 -9.31 -14.52
CA ARG A 59 31.52 -9.59 -13.18
C ARG A 59 30.97 -8.32 -12.52
N ASP A 60 31.70 -7.22 -12.61
CA ASP A 60 31.27 -5.94 -12.03
C ASP A 60 29.99 -5.43 -12.70
N GLN A 61 29.87 -5.55 -14.02
CA GLN A 61 28.63 -5.23 -14.72
C GLN A 61 27.46 -6.10 -14.26
N ARG A 62 27.67 -7.40 -14.04
CA ARG A 62 26.63 -8.29 -13.50
C ARG A 62 26.21 -7.87 -12.09
N TYR A 63 27.15 -7.51 -11.22
CA TYR A 63 26.83 -7.04 -9.88
C TYR A 63 26.07 -5.71 -9.89
N LEU A 64 26.43 -4.78 -10.78
CA LEU A 64 25.71 -3.52 -10.94
C LEU A 64 24.27 -3.75 -11.40
N LEU A 65 24.05 -4.63 -12.37
CA LEU A 65 22.71 -4.98 -12.83
C LEU A 65 21.88 -5.65 -11.73
N GLN A 66 22.46 -6.62 -11.01
CA GLN A 66 21.79 -7.28 -9.89
C GLN A 66 21.44 -6.27 -8.77
N LYS A 67 22.34 -5.34 -8.47
CA LYS A 67 22.07 -4.28 -7.50
C LYS A 67 20.92 -3.39 -7.96
N GLN A 68 20.90 -2.98 -9.22
CA GLN A 68 19.80 -2.17 -9.78
C GLN A 68 18.46 -2.91 -9.73
N GLU A 69 18.45 -4.21 -10.05
CA GLU A 69 17.26 -5.05 -9.96
C GLU A 69 16.75 -5.18 -8.52
N LEU A 70 17.66 -5.37 -7.56
CA LEU A 70 17.31 -5.44 -6.13
C LEU A 70 16.76 -4.10 -5.61
N GLU A 71 17.35 -2.97 -5.98
CA GLU A 71 16.84 -1.65 -5.60
C GLU A 71 15.45 -1.40 -6.21
N LYS A 72 15.24 -1.80 -7.47
CA LYS A 72 13.93 -1.71 -8.13
C LYS A 72 12.89 -2.58 -7.42
N LEU A 73 13.23 -3.82 -7.10
CA LEU A 73 12.32 -4.73 -6.40
C LEU A 73 11.99 -4.23 -5.00
N ARG A 74 12.99 -3.69 -4.29
CA ARG A 74 12.80 -3.06 -2.98
C ARG A 74 11.82 -1.90 -3.07
N ALA A 75 12.01 -1.01 -4.05
CA ALA A 75 11.12 0.14 -4.25
C ALA A 75 9.67 -0.29 -4.57
N ASP A 76 9.48 -1.35 -5.37
CA ASP A 76 8.14 -1.91 -5.64
C ASP A 76 7.49 -2.48 -4.37
N VAL A 77 8.25 -3.24 -3.58
CA VAL A 77 7.77 -3.78 -2.30
C VAL A 77 7.39 -2.67 -1.33
N ASP A 78 8.25 -1.67 -1.16
CA ASP A 78 7.99 -0.52 -0.28
C ASP A 78 6.74 0.26 -0.74
N SER A 79 6.55 0.45 -2.05
CA SER A 79 5.35 1.08 -2.62
C SER A 79 4.09 0.28 -2.29
N ARG A 80 4.12 -1.05 -2.44
CA ARG A 80 2.97 -1.91 -2.13
C ARG A 80 2.67 -1.94 -0.64
N ILE A 81 3.70 -1.96 0.21
CA ILE A 81 3.52 -1.89 1.67
C ILE A 81 2.85 -0.56 2.04
N ALA A 82 3.29 0.57 1.47
CA ALA A 82 2.70 1.88 1.72
C ALA A 82 1.23 1.94 1.29
N GLU A 83 0.87 1.33 0.15
CA GLU A 83 -0.53 1.27 -0.27
C GLU A 83 -1.36 0.42 0.69
N MET A 84 -0.87 -0.75 1.08
CA MET A 84 -1.58 -1.64 2.00
C MET A 84 -1.73 -1.03 3.40
N SER A 85 -0.70 -0.34 3.91
CA SER A 85 -0.77 0.34 5.21
C SER A 85 -1.80 1.46 5.18
N LYS A 86 -1.84 2.26 4.10
CA LYS A 86 -2.85 3.31 3.92
C LYS A 86 -4.27 2.74 3.94
N ARG A 87 -4.52 1.68 3.15
CA ARG A 87 -5.85 1.02 3.12
C ARG A 87 -6.24 0.44 4.48
N LYS A 88 -5.26 -0.11 5.22
CA LYS A 88 -5.47 -0.62 6.57
C LYS A 88 -5.84 0.49 7.54
N GLU A 89 -5.14 1.63 7.51
CA GLU A 89 -5.43 2.78 8.36
C GLU A 89 -6.82 3.36 8.08
N GLU A 90 -7.18 3.52 6.80
CA GLU A 90 -8.52 3.93 6.39
C GLU A 90 -9.58 2.96 6.93
N TYR A 91 -9.37 1.66 6.78
CA TYR A 91 -10.29 0.65 7.28
C TYR A 91 -10.42 0.67 8.81
N GLN A 92 -9.31 0.81 9.53
CA GLN A 92 -9.31 0.92 10.99
C GLN A 92 -10.03 2.18 11.48
N ASP A 93 -9.88 3.30 10.79
CA ASP A 93 -10.61 4.53 11.10
C ASP A 93 -12.12 4.35 10.89
N TRP A 94 -12.54 3.72 9.79
CA TRP A 94 -13.94 3.39 9.55
C TRP A 94 -14.53 2.44 10.60
N LEU A 95 -13.77 1.40 10.98
CA LEU A 95 -14.17 0.50 12.07
C LEU A 95 -14.33 1.26 13.37
N LYS A 96 -13.38 2.12 13.72
CA LYS A 96 -13.45 2.92 14.93
C LYS A 96 -14.69 3.83 14.94
N ARG A 97 -14.97 4.54 13.84
CA ARG A 97 -16.17 5.38 13.72
C ARG A 97 -17.45 4.57 13.88
N ARG A 98 -17.52 3.38 13.28
CA ARG A 98 -18.66 2.47 13.44
C ARG A 98 -18.81 2.03 14.89
N ASP A 99 -17.72 1.61 15.53
CA ASP A 99 -17.75 1.13 16.91
C ASP A 99 -18.11 2.26 17.89
N ASP A 100 -17.61 3.48 17.66
CA ASP A 100 -17.97 4.67 18.44
C ASP A 100 -19.46 5.03 18.26
N PHE A 101 -19.98 4.96 17.03
CA PHE A 101 -21.41 5.14 16.77
C PHE A 101 -22.26 4.07 17.46
N LEU A 102 -21.86 2.80 17.39
CA LEU A 102 -22.56 1.70 18.05
C LEU A 102 -22.58 1.89 19.57
N LYS A 103 -21.47 2.31 20.19
CA LYS A 103 -21.41 2.63 21.62
C LYS A 103 -22.34 3.78 22.00
N GLN A 104 -22.39 4.84 21.19
CA GLN A 104 -23.27 5.98 21.41
C GLN A 104 -24.75 5.57 21.32
N ALA A 105 -25.10 4.81 20.28
CA ALA A 105 -26.46 4.31 20.07
C ALA A 105 -26.89 3.34 21.19
N GLU A 106 -25.98 2.47 21.61
CA GLU A 106 -26.19 1.54 22.73
C GLU A 106 -26.38 2.28 24.06
N ALA A 107 -25.56 3.28 24.36
CA ALA A 107 -25.71 4.10 25.56
C ALA A 107 -27.08 4.80 25.58
N GLY A 108 -27.50 5.40 24.46
CA GLY A 108 -28.81 6.04 24.36
C GLY A 108 -29.97 5.06 24.56
N LEU A 109 -29.91 3.89 23.91
CA LEU A 109 -30.97 2.89 23.99
C LEU A 109 -31.07 2.28 25.39
N THR A 110 -29.94 1.93 25.99
CA THR A 110 -29.90 1.36 27.34
C THR A 110 -30.35 2.38 28.39
N ASP A 111 -30.00 3.66 28.25
CA ASP A 111 -30.46 4.73 29.15
C ASP A 111 -31.97 4.96 29.09
N ILE A 112 -32.57 4.85 27.90
CA ILE A 112 -34.03 4.96 27.73
C ILE A 112 -34.73 3.85 28.51
N TYR A 113 -34.36 2.59 28.26
CA TYR A 113 -35.01 1.44 28.90
C TYR A 113 -34.69 1.32 30.39
N LYS A 114 -33.49 1.74 30.82
CA LYS A 114 -33.11 1.78 32.25
C LYS A 114 -33.94 2.76 33.07
N LYS A 115 -34.41 3.85 32.47
CA LYS A 115 -35.27 4.85 33.12
C LYS A 115 -36.77 4.56 32.93
N MET A 116 -37.10 3.66 32.01
CA MET A 116 -38.47 3.23 31.77
C MET A 116 -38.95 2.31 32.87
N LYS A 117 -40.25 2.34 33.19
CA LYS A 117 -40.83 1.36 34.11
C LYS A 117 -40.84 -0.03 33.45
N PRO A 118 -40.55 -1.13 34.19
CA PRO A 118 -40.44 -2.47 33.61
C PRO A 118 -41.71 -2.95 32.90
N ASP A 119 -42.89 -2.63 33.41
CA ASP A 119 -44.20 -2.95 32.84
C ASP A 119 -44.43 -2.28 31.47
N ALA A 120 -44.06 -1.00 31.36
CA ALA A 120 -44.14 -0.24 30.12
C ALA A 120 -43.11 -0.74 29.09
N ALA A 121 -41.89 -1.05 29.53
CA ALA A 121 -40.85 -1.62 28.67
C ALA A 121 -41.24 -3.00 28.14
N ALA A 122 -41.77 -3.88 28.99
CA ALA A 122 -42.29 -5.19 28.61
C ALA A 122 -43.39 -5.07 27.54
N SER A 123 -44.36 -4.18 27.77
CA SER A 123 -45.45 -3.94 26.82
C SER A 123 -44.94 -3.48 25.44
N GLN A 124 -43.95 -2.58 25.39
CA GLN A 124 -43.35 -2.17 24.11
C GLN A 124 -42.53 -3.27 23.45
N LEU A 125 -41.71 -3.99 24.24
CA LEU A 125 -40.84 -5.05 23.75
C LEU A 125 -41.61 -6.28 23.25
N GLN A 126 -42.86 -6.46 23.68
CA GLN A 126 -43.75 -7.49 23.16
C GLN A 126 -44.28 -7.23 21.75
N GLU A 127 -44.33 -5.97 21.32
CA GLU A 127 -44.87 -5.54 20.02
C GLU A 127 -43.78 -5.41 18.94
N VAL A 128 -42.51 -5.35 19.35
CA VAL A 128 -41.38 -5.43 18.41
C VAL A 128 -41.03 -6.88 18.09
N LYS A 129 -40.26 -7.05 17.01
CA LYS A 129 -39.74 -8.36 16.60
C LYS A 129 -38.92 -9.00 17.73
N ILE A 130 -39.11 -10.29 17.92
CA ILE A 130 -38.52 -11.06 19.02
C ILE A 130 -36.99 -10.96 19.04
N GLU A 131 -36.35 -10.97 17.86
CA GLU A 131 -34.89 -10.88 17.72
C GLU A 131 -34.38 -9.50 18.18
N VAL A 132 -35.13 -8.44 17.89
CA VAL A 132 -34.80 -7.08 18.32
C VAL A 132 -35.00 -6.96 19.83
N ALA A 133 -36.10 -7.48 20.37
CA ALA A 133 -36.36 -7.49 21.81
C ALA A 133 -35.24 -8.23 22.57
N ALA A 134 -34.82 -9.39 22.08
CA ALA A 134 -33.69 -10.12 22.63
C ALA A 134 -32.39 -9.29 22.59
N ALA A 135 -32.07 -8.67 21.45
CA ALA A 135 -30.88 -7.83 21.31
C ALA A 135 -30.88 -6.57 22.21
N VAL A 136 -32.05 -6.05 22.57
CA VAL A 136 -32.19 -4.95 23.54
C VAL A 136 -31.99 -5.48 24.95
N ILE A 137 -32.67 -6.56 25.32
CA ILE A 137 -32.60 -7.16 26.65
C ILE A 137 -31.17 -7.65 26.98
N MET A 138 -30.42 -8.13 25.99
CA MET A 138 -29.00 -8.51 26.14
C MET A 138 -28.08 -7.33 26.46
N ARG A 139 -28.44 -6.11 26.04
CA ARG A 139 -27.64 -4.90 26.30
C ARG A 139 -27.96 -4.25 27.65
N LEU A 140 -29.06 -4.63 28.29
CA LEU A 140 -29.41 -4.16 29.62
C LEU A 140 -28.66 -4.97 30.70
N ASN A 141 -28.58 -4.42 31.91
CA ASN A 141 -28.04 -5.15 33.05
C ASN A 141 -29.00 -6.27 33.49
N ALA A 142 -28.45 -7.33 34.09
CA ALA A 142 -29.20 -8.53 34.48
C ALA A 142 -30.45 -8.23 35.33
N THR A 143 -30.37 -7.25 36.23
CA THR A 143 -31.52 -6.87 37.09
C THR A 143 -32.66 -6.28 36.28
N GLN A 144 -32.38 -5.31 35.40
CA GLN A 144 -33.41 -4.69 34.56
C GLN A 144 -33.98 -5.69 33.55
N SER A 145 -33.12 -6.52 32.94
CA SER A 145 -33.55 -7.59 32.03
C SER A 145 -34.49 -8.56 32.73
N SER A 146 -34.20 -8.97 33.97
CA SER A 146 -35.06 -9.85 34.77
C SER A 146 -36.41 -9.19 35.10
N LEU A 147 -36.40 -7.94 35.54
CA LEU A 147 -37.63 -7.19 35.83
C LEU A 147 -38.53 -7.07 34.60
N ILE A 148 -37.95 -6.75 33.43
CA ILE A 148 -38.71 -6.65 32.19
C ILE A 148 -39.27 -8.02 31.78
N LEU A 149 -38.46 -9.08 31.81
CA LEU A 149 -38.91 -10.43 31.44
C LEU A 149 -40.03 -10.95 32.35
N ASN A 150 -40.04 -10.57 33.63
CA ASN A 150 -41.11 -10.94 34.56
C ASN A 150 -42.44 -10.25 34.26
N GLU A 151 -42.41 -9.03 33.71
CA GLU A 151 -43.61 -8.29 33.32
C GLU A 151 -44.11 -8.64 31.90
N MET A 152 -43.39 -9.50 31.18
CA MET A 152 -43.76 -9.97 29.84
C MET A 152 -44.68 -11.20 29.88
N ASP A 153 -45.36 -11.45 28.76
CA ASP A 153 -46.03 -12.72 28.49
C ASP A 153 -45.03 -13.90 28.66
N PRO A 154 -45.35 -14.92 29.47
CA PRO A 154 -44.42 -16.01 29.77
C PRO A 154 -43.92 -16.78 28.55
N GLN A 155 -44.74 -16.93 27.50
CA GLN A 155 -44.34 -17.64 26.29
C GLN A 155 -43.35 -16.80 25.48
N LYS A 156 -43.62 -15.51 25.29
CA LYS A 156 -42.70 -14.59 24.60
C LYS A 156 -41.38 -14.45 25.37
N ALA A 157 -41.44 -14.32 26.70
CA ALA A 157 -40.25 -14.22 27.56
C ALA A 157 -39.37 -15.48 27.44
N ALA A 158 -39.97 -16.67 27.42
CA ALA A 158 -39.24 -17.92 27.24
C ALA A 158 -38.54 -18.01 25.87
N VAL A 159 -39.20 -17.57 24.79
CA VAL A 159 -38.57 -17.53 23.45
C VAL A 159 -37.37 -16.57 23.44
N ILE A 160 -37.52 -15.38 24.01
CA ILE A 160 -36.42 -14.41 24.13
C ILE A 160 -35.27 -15.00 24.94
N ALA A 161 -35.55 -15.62 26.09
CA ALA A 161 -34.52 -16.25 26.92
C ALA A 161 -33.77 -17.35 26.17
N ASN A 162 -34.45 -18.16 25.36
CA ASN A 162 -33.82 -19.19 24.52
C ASN A 162 -32.91 -18.59 23.45
N ILE A 163 -33.31 -17.47 22.83
CA ILE A 163 -32.46 -16.75 21.86
C ILE A 163 -31.21 -16.22 22.55
N ILE A 164 -31.35 -15.61 23.73
CA ILE A 164 -30.22 -15.08 24.51
C ILE A 164 -29.27 -16.21 24.91
N ALA A 165 -29.80 -17.34 25.37
CA ALA A 165 -29.01 -18.50 25.76
C ALA A 165 -28.24 -19.08 24.57
N SER A 166 -28.90 -19.19 23.41
CA SER A 166 -28.29 -19.69 22.18
C SER A 166 -27.21 -18.73 21.65
N ALA A 167 -27.45 -17.42 21.71
CA ALA A 167 -26.49 -16.40 21.30
C ALA A 167 -25.26 -16.32 22.23
N SER A 168 -25.38 -16.82 23.46
CA SER A 168 -24.28 -16.90 24.43
C SER A 168 -23.47 -18.20 24.33
N ASP A 169 -23.89 -19.17 23.49
CA ASP A 169 -23.17 -20.41 23.28
C ASP A 169 -21.88 -20.14 22.46
N PRO A 170 -20.69 -20.40 23.04
CA PRO A 170 -19.41 -20.19 22.36
C PRO A 170 -19.26 -20.96 21.04
N ASN A 171 -20.07 -22.00 20.81
CA ASN A 171 -20.00 -22.85 19.62
C ASN A 171 -20.82 -22.34 18.43
N THR A 172 -21.62 -21.28 18.60
CA THR A 172 -22.47 -20.72 17.53
C THR A 172 -21.70 -19.79 16.58
N SER A 173 -20.55 -19.26 17.00
CA SER A 173 -19.64 -18.47 16.17
C SER A 173 -18.47 -19.35 15.68
N LYS A 174 -18.71 -20.23 14.71
CA LYS A 174 -17.61 -20.73 13.88
C LYS A 174 -17.22 -19.63 12.92
N ASP A 175 -16.13 -18.95 13.24
CA ASP A 175 -15.42 -18.06 12.33
C ASP A 175 -15.02 -18.89 11.08
N PRO A 176 -15.48 -18.56 9.87
CA PRO A 176 -15.01 -19.22 8.65
C PRO A 176 -13.64 -18.62 8.30
N SER A 177 -12.62 -18.95 9.09
CA SER A 177 -11.22 -18.69 8.76
C SER A 177 -10.50 -20.01 8.47
#